data_AF-A0A5C6XBQ4-F1
#
_entry.id   AF-A0A5C6XBQ4-F1
#
_cell.length_a   1.000
_cell.length_b   1.000
_cell.length_c   1.000
_cell.angle_alpha   90.00
_cell.angle_beta   90.00
_cell.angle_gamma   90.00
#
_symmetry.space_group_name_H-M   'P 1'
#
loop_
_entity.id
_entity.type
_entity.pdbx_description
1 polymer ?
#
loop_
_entity_poly.entity_id
_entity_poly.type
_entity_poly.pdbx_seq_one_letter_code
_entity_poly.pdbx_strand_id
1 'polypeptide(L)'
;MNFDLKICALVAVLALSSACIEINNVTPPADGGDSQVEDDAGDLNDGGAEDDAGDLTDAGDEHDTDSPQDVGDTPDTGIEEDTGIEEDTGDDPDTDPGTVPACDETFTQEDACGGDIVGNWTFESLCPQETIEALALYSNCEDAELVEFEMSARGSMEVSASNFSRAVEVDVDAVAHIPLSCPSMLFGGCQGHENMVNSFSDLETTCVTNEAAGRCECDVTGTYVREANGGYTYNDGELNVDGVIYDVCAEGGGLTMRLRPDDPGARFLVEVYSR
;
A
#
# COMPACT_ATOMS: atom_id res chain seq x y z
N MET A 1 -20.58 -17.28 32.06
CA MET A 1 -20.91 -16.33 30.98
C MET A 1 -19.69 -16.30 30.10
N ASN A 2 -19.73 -16.98 28.96
CA ASN A 2 -18.64 -16.95 27.98
C ASN A 2 -18.73 -15.60 27.28
N PHE A 3 -17.71 -14.76 27.46
CA PHE A 3 -17.51 -13.62 26.59
C PHE A 3 -16.82 -14.17 25.35
N ASP A 4 -17.59 -14.43 24.28
CA ASP A 4 -17.06 -14.58 22.93
C ASP A 4 -16.54 -13.21 22.51
N LEU A 5 -15.30 -12.91 22.88
CA LEU A 5 -14.58 -11.74 22.40
C LEU A 5 -14.13 -12.07 20.98
N LYS A 6 -15.02 -11.84 20.01
CA LYS A 6 -14.66 -11.84 18.59
C LYS A 6 -13.75 -10.63 18.36
N ILE A 7 -12.46 -10.82 18.58
CA ILE A 7 -11.43 -9.90 18.11
C ILE A 7 -11.41 -10.09 16.59
N CYS A 8 -12.26 -9.34 15.88
CA CYS A 8 -11.98 -9.01 14.50
C CYS A 8 -10.77 -8.08 14.55
N ALA A 9 -9.57 -8.67 14.58
CA ALA A 9 -8.35 -7.93 14.32
C ALA A 9 -8.50 -7.35 12.92
N LEU A 10 -8.95 -6.11 12.83
CA LEU A 10 -8.37 -5.06 12.00
C LEU A 10 -7.83 -5.45 10.61
N VAL A 11 -8.49 -6.39 9.92
CA VAL A 11 -8.36 -6.62 8.47
C VAL A 11 -9.35 -5.68 7.76
N ALA A 12 -9.33 -4.40 8.10
CA ALA A 12 -10.29 -3.42 7.59
C ALA A 12 -9.69 -2.47 6.55
N VAL A 13 -8.39 -2.59 6.22
CA VAL A 13 -7.78 -1.72 5.20
C VAL A 13 -7.67 -2.37 3.82
N LEU A 14 -7.86 -3.68 3.69
CA LEU A 14 -7.99 -4.29 2.37
C LEU A 14 -9.05 -5.40 2.43
N ALA A 15 -10.29 -5.07 2.07
CA ALA A 15 -11.34 -6.03 1.77
C ALA A 15 -11.04 -6.80 0.46
N LEU A 16 -9.84 -7.36 0.36
CA LEU A 16 -9.33 -8.12 -0.79
C LEU A 16 -8.83 -9.53 -0.39
N SER A 17 -8.97 -9.92 0.86
CA SER A 17 -8.89 -11.33 1.26
C SER A 17 -9.90 -11.64 2.36
N SER A 18 -10.96 -12.35 2.01
CA SER A 18 -11.96 -12.91 2.92
C SER A 18 -11.37 -14.10 3.70
N ALA A 19 -10.40 -13.83 4.58
CA ALA A 19 -9.92 -14.77 5.57
C ALA A 19 -10.01 -14.15 6.97
N CYS A 20 -11.21 -14.17 7.55
CA CYS A 20 -11.35 -14.11 9.00
C CYS A 20 -10.70 -15.37 9.58
N ILE A 21 -9.54 -15.24 10.22
CA ILE A 21 -8.95 -16.35 10.99
C ILE A 21 -9.86 -16.58 12.21
N GLU A 22 -10.59 -17.68 12.18
CA GLU A 22 -11.35 -18.17 13.33
C GLU A 22 -10.34 -18.69 14.37
N ILE A 23 -9.92 -17.84 15.33
CA ILE A 23 -9.12 -18.29 16.48
C ILE A 23 -10.06 -19.03 17.43
N ASN A 24 -10.38 -20.27 17.08
CA ASN A 24 -11.04 -21.18 18.00
C ASN A 24 -10.01 -21.64 19.04
N ASN A 25 -10.14 -21.07 20.25
CA ASN A 25 -9.82 -21.71 21.52
C ASN A 25 -8.31 -21.88 21.82
N VAL A 26 -7.66 -20.79 22.25
CA VAL A 26 -6.40 -20.90 23.03
C VAL A 26 -6.75 -21.57 24.36
N THR A 27 -6.53 -22.88 24.41
CA THR A 27 -6.57 -23.63 25.65
C THR A 27 -5.35 -23.18 26.47
N PRO A 28 -5.51 -22.63 27.69
CA PRO A 28 -4.36 -22.30 28.51
C PRO A 28 -3.54 -23.58 28.76
N PRO A 29 -2.19 -23.49 28.80
CA PRO A 29 -1.37 -24.66 29.04
C PRO A 29 -1.76 -25.28 30.38
N ALA A 30 -2.10 -26.56 30.35
CA ALA A 30 -2.33 -27.34 31.54
C ALA A 30 -0.99 -27.46 32.29
N ASP A 31 -0.93 -26.83 33.46
CA ASP A 31 0.04 -27.15 34.49
C ASP A 31 -0.07 -28.65 34.81
N GLY A 32 1.01 -29.41 34.58
CA GLY A 32 1.00 -30.83 34.92
C GLY A 32 2.21 -31.63 34.46
N GLY A 33 3.29 -31.56 35.23
CA GLY A 33 3.95 -32.77 35.73
C GLY A 33 4.93 -33.51 34.80
N ASP A 34 6.21 -33.23 35.08
CA ASP A 34 7.22 -34.18 35.53
C ASP A 34 7.78 -35.27 34.58
N SER A 35 9.12 -35.25 34.54
CA SER A 35 10.07 -36.37 34.45
C SER A 35 10.67 -36.83 33.11
N GLN A 36 12.00 -37.04 33.22
CA GLN A 36 12.97 -37.78 32.39
C GLN A 36 13.66 -36.93 31.30
N VAL A 37 14.86 -36.38 31.54
CA VAL A 37 16.18 -37.06 31.52
C VAL A 37 16.29 -37.97 30.31
N GLU A 38 17.10 -37.59 29.31
CA GLU A 38 18.31 -38.30 28.88
C GLU A 38 19.22 -37.37 28.09
N ASP A 39 20.51 -37.52 28.35
CA ASP A 39 21.65 -36.86 27.73
C ASP A 39 21.78 -37.22 26.24
N ASP A 40 22.25 -36.29 25.39
CA ASP A 40 23.31 -36.67 24.45
C ASP A 40 24.23 -35.49 24.13
N ALA A 41 25.52 -35.77 24.31
CA ALA A 41 26.64 -34.87 24.11
C ALA A 41 27.18 -35.07 22.70
N GLY A 42 27.06 -34.04 21.86
CA GLY A 42 27.66 -33.98 20.53
C GLY A 42 28.64 -32.82 20.41
N ASP A 43 29.89 -33.11 20.71
CA ASP A 43 31.09 -32.29 20.56
C ASP A 43 31.49 -32.10 19.07
N LEU A 44 32.25 -31.03 18.82
CA LEU A 44 33.32 -30.82 17.80
C LEU A 44 33.11 -29.75 16.71
N ASN A 45 33.83 -28.63 16.92
CA ASN A 45 34.76 -27.92 16.01
C ASN A 45 34.61 -28.04 14.49
N ASP A 46 34.53 -26.89 13.80
CA ASP A 46 35.56 -26.31 12.88
C ASP A 46 34.92 -25.02 12.31
N GLY A 47 35.53 -23.84 12.25
CA GLY A 47 36.86 -23.51 11.73
C GLY A 47 36.70 -22.83 10.37
N GLY A 48 36.89 -21.52 10.29
CA GLY A 48 36.88 -20.79 9.01
C GLY A 48 36.57 -19.31 9.11
N ALA A 49 37.55 -18.53 9.56
CA ALA A 49 37.64 -17.11 9.26
C ALA A 49 38.39 -16.98 7.92
N GLU A 50 37.80 -16.29 6.96
CA GLU A 50 38.52 -15.81 5.78
C GLU A 50 38.28 -14.30 5.70
N ASP A 51 39.36 -13.57 5.96
CA ASP A 51 39.52 -12.16 5.65
C ASP A 51 39.52 -11.99 4.13
N ASP A 52 38.71 -11.09 3.59
CA ASP A 52 38.93 -10.56 2.23
C ASP A 52 39.07 -9.04 2.27
N ALA A 53 40.33 -8.63 2.22
CA ALA A 53 40.77 -7.26 2.04
C ALA A 53 40.65 -6.90 0.55
N GLY A 54 39.76 -5.96 0.22
CA GLY A 54 39.62 -5.35 -1.09
C GLY A 54 39.82 -3.84 -1.00
N ASP A 55 41.08 -3.43 -1.00
CA ASP A 55 41.56 -2.07 -1.24
C ASP A 55 41.27 -1.65 -2.69
N LEU A 56 40.50 -0.57 -2.89
CA LEU A 56 40.60 0.28 -4.07
C LEU A 56 40.35 1.73 -3.67
N THR A 57 41.45 2.43 -3.42
CA THR A 57 41.57 3.86 -3.73
C THR A 57 41.32 4.11 -5.22
N ASP A 58 40.46 5.06 -5.56
CA ASP A 58 40.78 5.96 -6.67
C ASP A 58 40.37 7.39 -6.35
N ALA A 59 41.35 8.26 -6.57
CA ALA A 59 41.32 9.69 -6.38
C ALA A 59 40.98 10.33 -7.72
N GLY A 60 39.95 11.16 -7.75
CA GLY A 60 39.62 11.99 -8.90
C GLY A 60 39.39 13.42 -8.47
N ASP A 61 40.48 14.19 -8.49
CA ASP A 61 40.53 15.64 -8.29
C ASP A 61 39.57 16.40 -9.20
N GLU A 62 38.83 17.31 -8.56
CA GLU A 62 38.67 18.74 -8.87
C GLU A 62 38.98 19.22 -10.30
N HIS A 63 37.95 19.73 -10.99
CA HIS A 63 38.13 20.79 -11.97
C HIS A 63 37.06 21.88 -11.86
N ASP A 64 37.46 22.98 -11.22
CA ASP A 64 36.94 24.32 -11.49
C ASP A 64 37.23 24.70 -12.95
N THR A 65 36.26 25.34 -13.62
CA THR A 65 36.51 26.65 -14.24
C THR A 65 35.20 27.37 -14.57
N ASP A 66 35.16 28.60 -14.08
CA ASP A 66 34.30 29.74 -14.33
C ASP A 66 33.87 30.04 -15.79
N SER A 67 32.61 30.54 -15.88
CA SER A 67 32.15 31.75 -16.61
C SER A 67 32.03 31.75 -18.15
N PRO A 68 31.28 32.72 -18.77
CA PRO A 68 30.19 33.58 -18.28
C PRO A 68 28.93 33.58 -19.21
N GLN A 69 27.95 34.39 -18.80
CA GLN A 69 26.76 34.85 -19.53
C GLN A 69 26.97 35.11 -21.03
N ASP A 70 26.01 34.69 -21.85
CA ASP A 70 25.75 35.30 -23.15
C ASP A 70 24.40 36.03 -23.12
N VAL A 71 24.46 37.32 -23.46
CA VAL A 71 23.35 38.27 -23.50
C VAL A 71 23.10 38.51 -24.98
N GLY A 72 22.00 37.97 -25.50
CA GLY A 72 21.59 38.12 -26.89
C GLY A 72 20.12 38.48 -27.01
N ASP A 73 19.79 39.75 -26.79
CA ASP A 73 18.53 40.34 -27.24
C ASP A 73 18.55 40.48 -28.77
N THR A 74 17.76 39.66 -29.46
CA THR A 74 17.29 39.98 -30.82
C THR A 74 15.79 39.74 -30.90
N PRO A 75 14.95 40.77 -31.10
CA PRO A 75 13.56 40.58 -31.46
C PRO A 75 13.50 40.21 -32.94
N ASP A 76 13.26 38.94 -33.24
CA ASP A 76 12.98 38.50 -34.60
C ASP A 76 11.54 38.85 -34.97
N THR A 77 11.39 39.92 -35.75
CA THR A 77 10.16 40.26 -36.45
C THR A 77 10.19 39.61 -37.82
N GLY A 78 9.78 38.35 -37.89
CA GLY A 78 9.52 37.61 -39.12
C GLY A 78 8.11 37.04 -39.10
N ILE A 79 7.16 37.76 -39.71
CA ILE A 79 5.85 37.21 -40.06
C ILE A 79 6.04 36.54 -41.41
N GLU A 80 6.30 35.24 -41.42
CA GLU A 80 6.18 34.40 -42.61
C GLU A 80 4.84 33.63 -42.44
N GLU A 81 3.84 34.00 -43.25
CA GLU A 81 2.61 33.24 -43.41
C GLU A 81 2.95 31.92 -44.12
N ASP A 82 3.11 30.85 -43.35
CA ASP A 82 3.11 29.50 -43.88
C ASP A 82 1.66 29.09 -44.20
N THR A 83 1.36 28.97 -45.50
CA THR A 83 0.10 28.44 -46.03
C THR A 83 0.31 27.06 -46.67
N GLY A 84 1.27 26.28 -46.16
CA GLY A 84 1.38 24.85 -46.40
C GLY A 84 0.37 24.08 -45.54
N ILE A 85 -0.81 23.82 -46.10
CA ILE A 85 -1.66 22.72 -45.64
C ILE A 85 -0.99 21.45 -46.17
N GLU A 86 -0.04 20.91 -45.40
CA GLU A 86 0.35 19.51 -45.52
C GLU A 86 -0.84 18.71 -44.95
N GLU A 87 -1.63 18.08 -45.83
CA GLU A 87 -2.56 17.03 -45.43
C GLU A 87 -1.74 15.86 -44.90
N ASP A 88 -1.47 15.90 -43.59
CA ASP A 88 -1.02 14.73 -42.87
C ASP A 88 -2.16 13.71 -42.85
N THR A 89 -2.10 12.79 -43.82
CA THR A 89 -2.93 11.58 -43.89
C THR A 89 -2.18 10.38 -43.33
N GLY A 90 -1.14 10.62 -42.52
CA GLY A 90 -0.68 9.67 -41.54
C GLY A 90 -1.63 9.68 -40.35
N ASP A 91 -2.67 8.85 -40.40
CA ASP A 91 -3.15 8.20 -39.18
C ASP A 91 -1.96 7.34 -38.68
N ASP A 92 -0.96 7.97 -38.07
CA ASP A 92 -0.16 7.31 -37.07
C ASP A 92 -1.12 7.20 -35.88
N PRO A 93 -1.58 6.01 -35.49
CA PRO A 93 -2.10 5.83 -34.16
C PRO A 93 -0.90 5.90 -33.21
N ASP A 94 -0.29 7.10 -33.13
CA ASP A 94 0.19 7.64 -31.88
C ASP A 94 -1.03 7.59 -30.97
N THR A 95 -1.18 6.40 -30.41
CA THR A 95 -1.91 6.12 -29.20
C THR A 95 -1.16 6.99 -28.22
N ASP A 96 -1.55 8.27 -28.16
CA ASP A 96 -1.21 9.16 -27.06
C ASP A 96 -1.38 8.26 -25.85
N PRO A 97 -0.29 7.89 -25.14
CA PRO A 97 -0.35 6.92 -24.06
C PRO A 97 -1.33 7.53 -23.09
N GLY A 98 -2.56 7.02 -23.17
CA GLY A 98 -3.68 7.89 -22.93
C GLY A 98 -3.63 8.39 -21.50
N THR A 99 -4.02 9.65 -21.34
CA THR A 99 -3.87 10.35 -20.06
C THR A 99 -4.38 9.45 -18.95
N VAL A 100 -3.48 9.05 -18.04
CA VAL A 100 -3.85 8.22 -16.90
C VAL A 100 -4.97 8.95 -16.16
N PRO A 101 -6.11 8.29 -15.88
CA PRO A 101 -7.20 8.91 -15.16
C PRO A 101 -6.66 9.48 -13.86
N ALA A 102 -6.94 10.75 -13.59
CA ALA A 102 -6.65 11.29 -12.27
C ALA A 102 -7.48 10.51 -11.23
N CYS A 103 -6.90 10.28 -10.07
CA CYS A 103 -7.58 9.62 -8.97
C CYS A 103 -8.81 10.45 -8.56
N ASP A 104 -10.00 9.87 -8.69
CA ASP A 104 -11.29 10.53 -8.47
C ASP A 104 -12.06 9.83 -7.35
N GLU A 105 -12.07 10.44 -6.17
CA GLU A 105 -12.84 9.98 -5.00
C GLU A 105 -14.35 10.02 -5.22
N THR A 106 -14.81 10.78 -6.22
CA THR A 106 -16.21 10.87 -6.58
C THR A 106 -16.65 9.80 -7.57
N PHE A 107 -15.75 8.91 -8.01
CA PHE A 107 -16.11 7.80 -8.87
C PHE A 107 -17.22 6.96 -8.20
N THR A 108 -18.35 6.87 -8.88
CA THR A 108 -19.53 6.15 -8.44
C THR A 108 -19.84 4.97 -9.35
N GLN A 109 -20.90 4.24 -9.02
CA GLN A 109 -21.42 3.18 -9.88
C GLN A 109 -21.88 3.72 -11.24
N GLU A 110 -22.38 4.96 -11.29
CA GLU A 110 -22.88 5.59 -12.52
C GLU A 110 -21.73 5.95 -13.49
N ASP A 111 -20.50 6.05 -12.97
CA ASP A 111 -19.29 6.35 -13.73
C ASP A 111 -18.62 5.09 -14.31
N ALA A 112 -19.11 3.90 -13.95
CA ALA A 112 -18.64 2.65 -14.53
C ALA A 112 -18.97 2.62 -16.04
N CYS A 113 -17.93 2.62 -16.87
CA CYS A 113 -18.05 2.70 -18.33
C CYS A 113 -17.77 1.36 -19.03
N GLY A 114 -17.34 0.33 -18.30
CA GLY A 114 -16.93 -0.92 -18.91
C GLY A 114 -15.55 -0.83 -19.55
N GLY A 115 -15.42 -1.34 -20.78
CA GLY A 115 -14.17 -1.32 -21.55
C GLY A 115 -13.39 -2.64 -21.55
N ASP A 116 -12.26 -2.64 -22.26
CA ASP A 116 -11.37 -3.81 -22.35
C ASP A 116 -10.34 -3.79 -21.21
N ILE A 117 -10.55 -4.68 -20.24
CA ILE A 117 -9.68 -4.81 -19.07
C ILE A 117 -8.51 -5.77 -19.27
N VAL A 118 -8.47 -6.53 -20.38
CA VAL A 118 -7.44 -7.56 -20.61
C VAL A 118 -6.11 -6.90 -20.94
N GLY A 119 -5.03 -7.21 -20.22
CA GLY A 119 -3.72 -6.63 -20.47
C GLY A 119 -2.84 -6.58 -19.24
N ASN A 120 -1.71 -5.90 -19.38
CA ASN A 120 -0.85 -5.55 -18.27
C ASN A 120 -1.15 -4.13 -17.85
N TRP A 121 -1.19 -3.93 -16.55
CA TRP A 121 -1.53 -2.67 -15.92
C TRP A 121 -0.52 -2.36 -14.83
N THR A 122 -0.06 -1.13 -14.74
CA THR A 122 0.70 -0.61 -13.61
C THR A 122 -0.25 0.14 -12.69
N PHE A 123 -0.16 -0.15 -11.40
CA PHE A 123 -0.95 0.50 -10.38
C PHE A 123 -0.20 1.72 -9.87
N GLU A 124 -0.85 2.87 -9.97
CA GLU A 124 -0.22 4.16 -9.68
C GLU A 124 -0.73 4.81 -8.39
N SER A 125 -2.01 4.62 -8.03
CA SER A 125 -2.59 5.30 -6.86
C SER A 125 -3.86 4.64 -6.29
N LEU A 126 -4.17 5.01 -5.04
CA LEU A 126 -5.39 4.68 -4.27
C LEU A 126 -6.08 5.96 -3.79
N CYS A 127 -7.42 6.00 -3.87
CA CYS A 127 -8.27 7.07 -3.33
C CYS A 127 -9.45 6.55 -2.50
N PRO A 128 -9.92 7.24 -1.43
CA PRO A 128 -9.25 8.29 -0.67
C PRO A 128 -8.17 7.71 0.26
N GLN A 129 -6.96 8.27 0.27
CA GLN A 129 -5.89 7.88 1.21
C GLN A 129 -6.29 8.09 2.67
N GLU A 130 -7.08 9.14 2.96
CA GLU A 130 -7.62 9.47 4.30
C GLU A 130 -8.51 8.36 4.90
N THR A 131 -8.98 7.42 4.08
CA THR A 131 -9.81 6.31 4.57
C THR A 131 -8.97 5.26 5.30
N ILE A 132 -7.70 5.11 4.92
CA ILE A 132 -6.80 4.10 5.50
C ILE A 132 -6.30 4.53 6.88
N GLU A 133 -6.12 5.84 7.08
CA GLU A 133 -5.76 6.51 8.33
C GLU A 133 -6.61 6.05 9.53
N ALA A 134 -7.91 5.85 9.32
CA ALA A 134 -8.88 5.54 10.37
C ALA A 134 -9.09 4.04 10.62
N LEU A 135 -8.75 3.16 9.66
CA LEU A 135 -9.28 1.79 9.63
C LEU A 135 -8.35 0.73 10.24
N ALA A 136 -7.02 0.91 10.20
CA ALA A 136 -6.08 -0.19 10.52
C ALA A 136 -5.36 -0.14 11.86
N LEU A 137 -5.37 0.97 12.60
CA LEU A 137 -4.56 1.08 13.83
C LEU A 137 -5.35 1.56 15.06
N TYR A 138 -6.45 2.29 14.86
CA TYR A 138 -7.04 3.12 15.93
C TYR A 138 -8.51 2.85 16.25
N SER A 139 -9.17 1.87 15.62
CA SER A 139 -10.62 1.67 15.72
C SER A 139 -11.17 1.42 17.14
N ASN A 140 -10.30 1.12 18.11
CA ASN A 140 -10.68 0.88 19.50
C ASN A 140 -10.41 2.06 20.44
N CYS A 141 -9.92 3.19 19.93
CA CYS A 141 -9.72 4.39 20.74
C CYS A 141 -10.19 5.65 20.02
N GLU A 142 -11.35 6.15 20.45
CA GLU A 142 -12.01 7.34 19.88
C GLU A 142 -11.14 8.60 19.95
N ASP A 143 -10.29 8.70 20.98
CA ASP A 143 -9.42 9.85 21.21
C ASP A 143 -8.02 9.69 20.59
N ALA A 144 -7.76 8.60 19.86
CA ALA A 144 -6.50 8.46 19.12
C ALA A 144 -6.51 9.40 17.90
N GLU A 145 -5.38 10.04 17.66
CA GLU A 145 -5.20 11.03 16.61
C GLU A 145 -4.06 10.59 15.70
N LEU A 146 -4.29 10.65 14.40
CA LEU A 146 -3.23 10.51 13.40
C LEU A 146 -2.70 11.90 13.07
N VAL A 147 -1.42 12.11 13.34
CA VAL A 147 -0.75 13.41 13.24
C VAL A 147 -0.19 13.60 11.84
N GLU A 148 0.47 12.57 11.35
CA GLU A 148 1.08 12.53 10.03
C GLU A 148 0.79 11.17 9.42
N PHE A 149 0.53 11.16 8.11
CA PHE A 149 0.28 9.96 7.36
C PHE A 149 0.71 10.17 5.92
N GLU A 150 1.63 9.32 5.49
CA GLU A 150 2.04 9.20 4.12
C GLU A 150 1.88 7.74 3.71
N MET A 151 1.12 7.53 2.65
CA MET A 151 1.05 6.23 2.00
C MET A 151 1.40 6.39 0.54
N SER A 152 2.32 5.55 0.09
CA SER A 152 2.54 5.35 -1.33
C SER A 152 2.24 3.89 -1.67
N ALA A 153 1.58 3.67 -2.80
CA ALA A 153 1.23 2.33 -3.22
C ALA A 153 1.54 2.20 -4.70
N ARG A 154 2.25 1.14 -5.07
CA ARG A 154 2.68 0.85 -6.43
C ARG A 154 2.49 -0.62 -6.73
N GLY A 155 2.26 -0.96 -7.98
CA GLY A 155 2.04 -2.36 -8.29
C GLY A 155 1.84 -2.67 -9.76
N SER A 156 1.45 -3.90 -10.01
CA SER A 156 1.12 -4.39 -11.35
C SER A 156 -0.06 -5.34 -11.28
N MET A 157 -0.85 -5.36 -12.34
CA MET A 157 -1.92 -6.31 -12.55
C MET A 157 -1.88 -6.84 -13.98
N GLU A 158 -1.89 -8.16 -14.12
CA GLU A 158 -2.06 -8.86 -15.40
C GLU A 158 -3.47 -9.44 -15.43
N VAL A 159 -4.25 -9.08 -16.45
CA VAL A 159 -5.61 -9.57 -16.67
C VAL A 159 -5.66 -10.35 -17.97
N SER A 160 -6.06 -11.61 -17.89
CA SER A 160 -6.36 -12.48 -19.02
C SER A 160 -7.88 -12.66 -19.18
N ALA A 161 -8.36 -13.37 -20.19
CA ALA A 161 -9.80 -13.52 -20.46
C ALA A 161 -10.66 -14.06 -19.29
N SER A 162 -10.07 -14.76 -18.31
CA SER A 162 -10.83 -15.32 -17.17
C SER A 162 -10.08 -15.33 -15.85
N ASN A 163 -8.83 -14.85 -15.83
CA ASN A 163 -8.00 -14.84 -14.63
C ASN A 163 -7.23 -13.54 -14.54
N PHE A 164 -6.85 -13.18 -13.33
CA PHE A 164 -5.94 -12.06 -13.07
C PHE A 164 -4.82 -12.48 -12.11
N SER A 165 -3.72 -11.73 -12.14
CA SER A 165 -2.67 -11.72 -11.13
C SER A 165 -2.35 -10.27 -10.81
N ARG A 166 -2.24 -9.93 -9.53
CA ARG A 166 -2.03 -8.58 -9.03
C ARG A 166 -1.00 -8.63 -7.93
N ALA A 167 -0.07 -7.70 -7.95
CA ALA A 167 0.88 -7.45 -6.87
C ALA A 167 0.87 -5.95 -6.57
N VAL A 168 0.60 -5.59 -5.32
CA VAL A 168 0.66 -4.20 -4.85
C VAL A 168 1.58 -4.14 -3.65
N GLU A 169 2.59 -3.29 -3.76
CA GLU A 169 3.47 -2.88 -2.68
C GLU A 169 2.93 -1.58 -2.10
N VAL A 170 2.82 -1.52 -0.78
CA VAL A 170 2.37 -0.35 -0.06
C VAL A 170 3.44 0.03 0.95
N ASP A 171 3.92 1.25 0.82
CA ASP A 171 4.80 1.92 1.77
C ASP A 171 3.94 2.80 2.67
N VAL A 172 4.15 2.68 3.98
CA VAL A 172 3.46 3.45 5.01
C VAL A 172 4.49 4.17 5.86
N ASP A 173 4.25 5.46 6.10
CA ASP A 173 4.91 6.26 7.13
C ASP A 173 3.81 7.03 7.87
N ALA A 174 3.73 6.88 9.18
CA ALA A 174 2.65 7.43 9.97
C ALA A 174 3.09 7.78 11.39
N VAL A 175 2.60 8.91 11.88
CA VAL A 175 2.78 9.35 13.28
C VAL A 175 1.42 9.43 13.94
N ALA A 176 1.26 8.75 15.07
CA ALA A 176 0.02 8.77 15.83
C ALA A 176 0.18 9.06 17.31
N HIS A 177 -0.84 9.72 17.83
CA HIS A 177 -1.01 10.03 19.23
C HIS A 177 -2.10 9.13 19.82
N ILE A 178 -1.73 8.27 20.76
CA ILE A 178 -2.65 7.31 21.36
C ILE A 178 -2.79 7.58 22.86
N PRO A 179 -3.93 8.10 23.33
CA PRO A 179 -4.13 8.39 24.75
C PRO A 179 -3.87 7.17 25.65
N LEU A 180 -3.30 7.42 26.83
CA LEU A 180 -3.08 6.37 27.82
C LEU A 180 -4.41 5.82 28.41
N SER A 181 -5.53 6.50 28.16
CA SER A 181 -6.89 6.04 28.47
C SER A 181 -7.42 4.98 27.51
N CYS A 182 -6.76 4.76 26.35
CA CYS A 182 -7.22 3.78 25.37
C CYS A 182 -7.25 2.36 25.96
N PRO A 183 -8.29 1.54 25.68
CA PRO A 183 -8.35 0.17 26.17
C PRO A 183 -7.16 -0.71 25.75
N SER A 184 -6.59 -0.44 24.57
CA SER A 184 -5.38 -1.10 24.07
C SER A 184 -4.15 -0.87 24.96
N MET A 185 -4.13 0.23 25.74
CA MET A 185 -3.03 0.60 26.63
C MET A 185 -3.10 -0.08 28.01
N LEU A 186 -4.21 -0.74 28.33
CA LEU A 186 -4.41 -1.41 29.63
C LEU A 186 -3.41 -2.56 29.86
N PHE A 187 -2.83 -3.11 28.80
CA PHE A 187 -1.91 -4.23 28.85
C PHE A 187 -0.52 -3.78 28.37
N GLY A 188 0.30 -3.24 29.27
CA GLY A 188 1.70 -2.93 29.00
C GLY A 188 1.98 -1.52 28.46
N GLY A 189 0.98 -0.63 28.44
CA GLY A 189 1.15 0.76 27.99
C GLY A 189 1.64 0.85 26.54
N CYS A 190 2.45 1.87 26.24
CA CYS A 190 2.96 2.11 24.89
C CYS A 190 3.75 0.91 24.33
N GLN A 191 4.60 0.27 25.15
CA GLN A 191 5.36 -0.92 24.73
C GLN A 191 4.44 -2.11 24.42
N GLY A 192 3.37 -2.28 25.20
CA GLY A 192 2.37 -3.32 24.95
C GLY A 192 1.66 -3.10 23.60
N HIS A 193 1.32 -1.85 23.31
CA HIS A 193 0.74 -1.46 22.03
C HIS A 193 1.70 -1.67 20.87
N GLU A 194 2.95 -1.23 21.00
CA GLU A 194 4.02 -1.44 20.02
C GLU A 194 4.19 -2.92 19.66
N ASN A 195 4.34 -3.79 20.67
CA ASN A 195 4.48 -5.23 20.47
C ASN A 195 3.25 -5.84 19.81
N MET A 196 2.06 -5.32 20.10
CA MET A 196 0.81 -5.77 19.50
C MET A 196 0.79 -5.44 18.01
N VAL A 197 1.05 -4.18 17.63
CA VAL A 197 1.03 -3.75 16.21
C VAL A 197 2.07 -4.50 15.39
N ASN A 198 3.29 -4.62 15.92
CA ASN A 198 4.39 -5.37 15.28
C ASN A 198 4.10 -6.87 15.12
N SER A 199 3.11 -7.42 15.83
CA SER A 199 2.75 -8.84 15.73
C SER A 199 1.72 -9.14 14.63
N PHE A 200 0.97 -8.13 14.19
CA PHE A 200 -0.13 -8.29 13.22
C PHE A 200 0.20 -7.74 11.84
N SER A 201 1.31 -7.03 11.71
CA SER A 201 1.68 -6.35 10.47
C SER A 201 3.17 -6.52 10.21
N ASP A 202 3.55 -6.44 8.94
CA ASP A 202 4.94 -6.30 8.51
C ASP A 202 5.47 -4.86 8.73
N LEU A 203 4.72 -4.03 9.48
CA LEU A 203 5.08 -2.66 9.79
C LEU A 203 5.90 -2.63 11.08
N GLU A 204 6.95 -1.82 11.07
CA GLU A 204 7.73 -1.47 12.23
C GLU A 204 7.07 -0.30 12.95
N THR A 205 6.62 -0.55 14.17
CA THR A 205 6.06 0.44 15.07
C THR A 205 7.03 0.66 16.22
N THR A 206 7.25 1.93 16.57
CA THR A 206 7.97 2.36 17.77
C THR A 206 7.10 3.34 18.53
N CYS A 207 6.87 3.12 19.83
CA CYS A 207 6.02 4.00 20.64
C CYS A 207 6.74 4.53 21.88
N VAL A 208 6.70 5.85 22.08
CA VAL A 208 7.24 6.53 23.27
C VAL A 208 6.13 7.09 24.14
N THR A 209 6.23 6.92 25.45
CA THR A 209 5.27 7.52 26.40
C THR A 209 5.57 9.01 26.59
N ASN A 210 4.58 9.86 26.28
CA ASN A 210 4.57 11.27 26.65
C ASN A 210 3.65 11.50 27.86
N GLU A 211 4.20 11.38 29.07
CA GLU A 211 3.45 11.51 30.32
C GLU A 211 2.80 12.90 30.50
N ALA A 212 3.47 13.96 30.03
CA ALA A 212 2.98 15.33 30.15
C ALA A 212 1.70 15.54 29.32
N ALA A 213 1.61 14.86 28.18
CA ALA A 213 0.45 14.88 27.30
C ALA A 213 -0.56 13.75 27.59
N GLY A 214 -0.19 12.76 28.42
CA GLY A 214 -1.05 11.63 28.74
C GLY A 214 -1.32 10.69 27.55
N ARG A 215 -0.34 10.53 26.65
CA ARG A 215 -0.44 9.71 25.43
C ARG A 215 0.85 8.95 25.12
N CYS A 216 0.74 7.98 24.23
CA CYS A 216 1.85 7.43 23.46
C CYS A 216 1.98 8.21 22.15
N GLU A 217 3.20 8.45 21.72
CA GLU A 217 3.54 8.96 20.40
C GLU A 217 4.18 7.78 19.66
N CYS A 218 3.54 7.32 18.60
CA CYS A 218 3.91 6.12 17.87
C CYS A 218 4.25 6.47 16.42
N ASP A 219 5.46 6.10 16.02
CA ASP A 219 5.91 6.11 14.63
C ASP A 219 5.67 4.72 14.05
N VAL A 220 5.01 4.65 12.89
CA VAL A 220 4.69 3.42 12.18
C VAL A 220 5.25 3.54 10.77
N THR A 221 6.21 2.69 10.44
CA THR A 221 6.86 2.67 9.14
C THR A 221 6.91 1.26 8.59
N GLY A 222 6.83 1.10 7.28
CA GLY A 222 7.11 -0.20 6.67
C GLY A 222 6.57 -0.34 5.28
N THR A 223 7.01 -1.42 4.65
CA THR A 223 6.59 -1.82 3.31
C THR A 223 5.95 -3.19 3.41
N TYR A 224 4.77 -3.35 2.81
CA TYR A 224 4.17 -4.67 2.68
C TYR A 224 3.72 -4.92 1.24
N VAL A 225 3.88 -6.16 0.81
CA VAL A 225 3.44 -6.63 -0.50
C VAL A 225 2.15 -7.44 -0.34
N ARG A 226 1.20 -7.23 -1.25
CA ARG A 226 -0.03 -7.99 -1.37
C ARG A 226 -0.13 -8.56 -2.76
N GLU A 227 -0.17 -9.87 -2.81
CA GLU A 227 -0.42 -10.61 -4.04
C GLU A 227 -1.85 -11.16 -4.02
N ALA A 228 -2.54 -11.03 -5.14
CA ALA A 228 -3.85 -11.62 -5.36
C ALA A 228 -3.88 -12.23 -6.76
N ASN A 229 -4.41 -13.44 -6.88
CA ASN A 229 -4.62 -14.08 -8.16
C ASN A 229 -5.89 -14.91 -8.09
N GLY A 230 -6.62 -14.99 -9.19
CA GLY A 230 -7.89 -15.70 -9.19
C GLY A 230 -8.63 -15.60 -10.49
N GLY A 231 -9.81 -16.23 -10.50
CA GLY A 231 -10.78 -16.06 -11.56
C GLY A 231 -11.62 -14.80 -11.33
N TYR A 232 -12.24 -14.30 -12.40
CA TYR A 232 -13.21 -13.21 -12.30
C TYR A 232 -14.36 -13.42 -13.29
N THR A 233 -15.48 -12.75 -13.03
CA THR A 233 -16.51 -12.54 -14.05
C THR A 233 -16.65 -11.06 -14.31
N TYR A 234 -16.69 -10.67 -15.58
CA TYR A 234 -16.78 -9.27 -15.98
C TYR A 234 -17.99 -9.06 -16.89
N ASN A 235 -18.84 -8.12 -16.51
CA ASN A 235 -20.05 -7.75 -17.22
C ASN A 235 -20.12 -6.22 -17.31
N ASP A 236 -19.59 -5.67 -18.40
CA ASP A 236 -19.81 -4.29 -18.84
C ASP A 236 -19.75 -3.23 -17.72
N GLY A 237 -18.59 -3.14 -17.07
CA GLY A 237 -18.35 -2.21 -15.95
C GLY A 237 -18.54 -2.82 -14.57
N GLU A 238 -18.98 -4.07 -14.48
CA GLU A 238 -19.02 -4.82 -13.22
C GLU A 238 -18.00 -5.97 -13.24
N LEU A 239 -17.01 -5.92 -12.36
CA LEU A 239 -16.05 -7.00 -12.14
C LEU A 239 -16.36 -7.71 -10.82
N ASN A 240 -16.53 -9.03 -10.85
CA ASN A 240 -16.73 -9.85 -9.66
C ASN A 240 -15.54 -10.79 -9.45
N VAL A 241 -14.91 -10.67 -8.28
CA VAL A 241 -13.80 -11.51 -7.81
C VAL A 241 -14.24 -12.18 -6.51
N ASP A 242 -14.51 -13.49 -6.55
CA ASP A 242 -14.91 -14.28 -5.38
C ASP A 242 -16.07 -13.67 -4.55
N GLY A 243 -17.04 -13.05 -5.22
CA GLY A 243 -18.20 -12.42 -4.59
C GLY A 243 -17.99 -10.94 -4.25
N VAL A 244 -16.76 -10.43 -4.38
CA VAL A 244 -16.44 -9.00 -4.23
C VAL A 244 -16.69 -8.31 -5.57
N ILE A 245 -17.50 -7.25 -5.56
CA ILE A 245 -17.91 -6.55 -6.77
C ILE A 245 -17.16 -5.22 -6.89
N TYR A 246 -16.65 -4.93 -8.08
CA TYR A 246 -16.03 -3.66 -8.45
C TYR A 246 -16.81 -3.00 -9.57
N ASP A 247 -16.96 -1.68 -9.46
CA ASP A 247 -17.36 -0.80 -10.55
C ASP A 247 -16.10 -0.41 -11.34
N VAL A 248 -16.14 -0.59 -12.66
CA VAL A 248 -14.94 -0.51 -13.51
C VAL A 248 -15.17 0.39 -14.71
N CYS A 249 -14.18 1.22 -15.00
CA CYS A 249 -14.08 1.98 -16.25
C CYS A 249 -12.67 1.85 -16.82
N ALA A 250 -12.56 1.30 -18.03
CA ALA A 250 -11.32 1.16 -18.79
C ALA A 250 -11.42 1.96 -20.09
N GLU A 251 -10.74 3.11 -20.14
CA GLU A 251 -10.76 4.04 -21.26
C GLU A 251 -9.39 4.70 -21.41
N GLY A 252 -8.96 4.94 -22.66
CA GLY A 252 -7.76 5.74 -22.94
C GLY A 252 -6.49 5.24 -22.25
N GLY A 253 -6.25 3.92 -22.18
CA GLY A 253 -5.07 3.37 -21.49
C GLY A 253 -5.13 3.43 -19.96
N GLY A 254 -6.21 3.97 -19.39
CA GLY A 254 -6.51 3.95 -17.97
C GLY A 254 -7.48 2.86 -17.59
N LEU A 255 -7.37 2.39 -16.35
CA LEU A 255 -8.33 1.51 -15.71
C LEU A 255 -8.60 2.02 -14.30
N THR A 256 -9.84 2.42 -14.04
CA THR A 256 -10.33 2.83 -12.73
C THR A 256 -11.23 1.72 -12.17
N MET A 257 -10.96 1.29 -10.95
CA MET A 257 -11.74 0.27 -10.26
C MET A 257 -12.17 0.75 -8.89
N ARG A 258 -13.46 0.67 -8.58
CA ARG A 258 -13.99 1.00 -7.26
C ARG A 258 -14.64 -0.21 -6.64
N LEU A 259 -14.23 -0.56 -5.42
CA LEU A 259 -14.91 -1.59 -4.64
C LEU A 259 -16.35 -1.14 -4.35
N ARG A 260 -17.35 -1.95 -4.72
CA ARG A 260 -18.75 -1.71 -4.41
C ARG A 260 -19.05 -2.21 -2.99
N PRO A 261 -19.32 -1.32 -2.02
CA PRO A 261 -19.57 -1.77 -0.65
C PRO A 261 -20.93 -2.44 -0.52
N ASP A 262 -21.04 -3.45 0.35
CA ASP A 262 -22.32 -4.07 0.73
C ASP A 262 -23.20 -3.11 1.54
N ASP A 263 -22.58 -2.19 2.29
CA ASP A 263 -23.24 -1.13 3.04
C ASP A 263 -23.08 0.20 2.29
N PRO A 264 -24.17 0.88 1.88
CA PRO A 264 -24.10 2.18 1.19
C PRO A 264 -23.45 3.29 2.03
N GLY A 265 -23.30 3.11 3.35
CA GLY A 265 -22.56 4.01 4.23
C GLY A 265 -21.09 3.66 4.40
N ALA A 266 -20.63 2.52 3.89
CA ALA A 266 -19.23 2.13 4.00
C ALA A 266 -18.35 2.94 3.05
N ARG A 267 -17.16 3.28 3.55
CA ARG A 267 -16.12 3.92 2.74
C ARG A 267 -15.61 2.91 1.71
N PHE A 268 -15.26 3.40 0.53
CA PHE A 268 -14.75 2.59 -0.57
C PHE A 268 -13.39 3.10 -1.02
N LEU A 269 -12.64 2.20 -1.67
CA LEU A 269 -11.36 2.51 -2.29
C LEU A 269 -11.53 2.50 -3.81
N VAL A 270 -10.91 3.47 -4.46
CA VAL A 270 -10.76 3.62 -5.90
C VAL A 270 -9.30 3.35 -6.24
N GLU A 271 -9.07 2.38 -7.11
CA GLU A 271 -7.78 1.97 -7.62
C GLU A 271 -7.61 2.50 -9.04
N VAL A 272 -6.46 3.10 -9.34
CA VAL A 272 -6.15 3.64 -10.67
C VAL A 272 -4.93 2.94 -11.25
N TYR A 273 -5.10 2.50 -12.49
CA TYR A 273 -4.13 1.78 -13.26
C TYR A 273 -3.87 2.45 -14.62
N SER A 274 -2.65 2.29 -15.11
CA SER A 274 -2.18 2.71 -16.43
C SER A 274 -1.63 1.51 -17.21
N ARG A 275 -1.60 1.59 -18.55
CA ARG A 275 -1.16 0.52 -19.46
C ARG A 275 0.24 0.76 -20.00
#